data_AF-A0A843HYT1-F1
#
_entry.id   AF-A0A843HYT1-F1
#
_cell.length_a   1.000
_cell.length_b   1.000
_cell.length_c   1.000
_cell.angle_alpha   90.00
_cell.angle_beta   90.00
_cell.angle_gamma   90.00
#
_symmetry.space_group_name_H-M   'P 1'
#
loop_
_entity.id
_entity.type
_entity.pdbx_description
1 polymer ?
#
loop_
_entity_poly.entity_id
_entity_poly.type
_entity_poly.pdbx_seq_one_letter_code
_entity_poly.pdbx_strand_id
1 'polypeptide(L)' 'MARVSKKDLVLSYLKEYHSITSWEAIKNFKATRLSAIIFDLRAEGYEINSVREENIETGTNYVRYFLISEPH' A
#
# COMPACT_ATOMS: atom_id res chain seq x y z
N MET A 1 -12.16 -6.09 21.78
CA MET A 1 -11.67 -5.10 20.79
C MET A 1 -11.13 -5.88 19.61
N ALA A 2 -11.62 -5.63 18.39
CA ALA A 2 -11.14 -6.32 17.20
C ALA A 2 -9.66 -5.98 16.97
N ARG A 3 -8.83 -7.00 16.73
CA ARG A 3 -7.41 -6.81 16.42
C ARG A 3 -7.31 -6.23 15.02
N VAL A 4 -6.97 -4.95 14.91
CA VAL A 4 -6.75 -4.30 13.61
C VAL A 4 -5.64 -5.06 12.87
N SER A 5 -5.95 -5.54 11.67
CA SER A 5 -4.98 -6.27 10.87
C SER A 5 -4.03 -5.31 10.17
N LYS A 6 -2.88 -5.81 9.72
CA LYS A 6 -1.95 -5.02 8.91
C LYS A 6 -2.60 -4.57 7.59
N LYS A 7 -3.54 -5.37 7.05
CA LYS A 7 -4.33 -5.01 5.87
C LYS A 7 -5.20 -3.79 6.16
N ASP A 8 -5.90 -3.77 7.29
CA ASP A 8 -6.76 -2.64 7.68
C ASP A 8 -5.94 -1.36 7.86
N LEU A 9 -4.75 -1.45 8.47
CA LEU A 9 -3.86 -0.28 8.64
C LEU A 9 -3.40 0.28 7.29
N VAL A 10 -2.96 -0.60 6.38
CA VAL A 10 -2.55 -0.20 5.02
C VAL A 10 -3.72 0.38 4.25
N LEU A 11 -4.90 -0.20 4.37
CA LEU A 11 -6.11 0.28 3.72
C LEU A 11 -6.49 1.68 4.22
N SER A 12 -6.53 1.89 5.53
CA SER A 12 -6.81 3.21 6.11
C SER A 12 -5.77 4.25 5.64
N TYR A 13 -4.50 3.87 5.60
CA TYR A 13 -3.45 4.76 5.09
C TYR A 13 -3.62 5.09 3.60
N LEU A 14 -3.98 4.09 2.78
CA LEU A 14 -4.29 4.29 1.37
C LEU A 14 -5.50 5.20 1.16
N LYS A 15 -6.54 5.12 2.01
CA LYS A 15 -7.70 6.01 1.93
C LYS A 15 -7.38 7.46 2.33
N GLU A 16 -6.48 7.64 3.30
CA GLU A 16 -6.09 8.97 3.78
C GLU A 16 -5.10 9.65 2.81
N TYR A 17 -4.01 8.96 2.43
CA TYR A 17 -2.90 9.51 1.66
C TYR A 17 -2.95 9.18 0.16
N HIS A 18 -3.88 8.33 -0.28
CA HIS A 18 -4.04 7.87 -1.67
C HIS A 18 -2.82 7.15 -2.27
N SER A 19 -1.75 6.97 -1.49
CA SER A 19 -0.55 6.27 -1.93
C SER A 19 0.20 5.63 -0.77
N ILE A 20 0.96 4.58 -1.06
CA ILE A 20 1.85 3.94 -0.08
C ILE A 20 3.02 3.25 -0.79
N THR A 21 4.19 3.34 -0.21
CA THR A 21 5.37 2.57 -0.63
C THR A 21 5.58 1.35 0.26
N SER A 22 6.29 0.34 -0.26
CA SER A 22 6.74 -0.81 0.54
C SER A 22 7.51 -0.38 1.78
N TRP A 23 8.30 0.68 1.69
CA TRP A 23 9.07 1.21 2.82
C TRP A 23 8.18 1.82 3.90
N GLU A 24 7.20 2.63 3.54
CA GLU A 24 6.24 3.21 4.48
C GLU A 24 5.42 2.13 5.18
N ALA A 25 5.00 1.10 4.46
CA ALA A 25 4.26 -0.03 5.03
C ALA A 25 5.10 -0.83 6.04
N ILE A 26 6.39 -1.05 5.76
CA ILE A 26 7.31 -1.72 6.67
C ILE A 26 7.61 -0.85 7.89
N LYS A 27 7.91 0.43 7.69
CA LYS A 27 8.32 1.36 8.75
C LYS A 27 7.18 1.66 9.72
N ASN A 28 5.98 1.96 9.22
CA ASN A 28 4.84 2.37 10.05
C ASN A 28 4.04 1.17 10.59
N PHE A 29 3.84 0.12 9.78
CA PHE A 29 2.91 -0.97 10.10
C PHE A 29 3.59 -2.34 10.27
N LYS A 30 4.92 -2.43 10.09
CA LYS A 30 5.68 -3.70 10.07
C LYS A 30 5.07 -4.70 9.09
N ALA A 31 4.54 -4.20 7.97
CA ALA A 31 3.91 -4.96 6.90
C ALA A 31 4.94 -5.29 5.82
N THR A 32 5.68 -6.39 6.01
CA THR A 32 6.73 -6.85 5.08
C THR A 32 6.18 -7.44 3.78
N ARG A 33 4.90 -7.82 3.75
CA ARG A 33 4.21 -8.35 2.57
C ARG A 33 3.16 -7.38 2.04
N LEU A 34 3.55 -6.13 1.79
CA LEU A 34 2.63 -5.13 1.22
C LEU A 34 2.01 -5.63 -0.10
N SER A 35 2.80 -6.24 -0.98
CA SER A 35 2.30 -6.78 -2.25
C SER A 35 1.15 -7.79 -2.09
N ALA A 36 1.19 -8.64 -1.07
CA ALA A 36 0.10 -9.57 -0.78
C ALA A 36 -1.15 -8.85 -0.30
N ILE A 37 -0.99 -7.83 0.57
CA ILE A 37 -2.10 -6.98 1.02
C ILE A 37 -2.75 -6.27 -0.17
N ILE A 38 -1.97 -5.67 -1.06
CA ILE A 38 -2.49 -5.02 -2.27
C ILE A 38 -3.20 -6.02 -3.19
N PHE A 39 -2.69 -7.26 -3.29
CA PHE A 39 -3.34 -8.32 -4.05
C PHE A 39 -4.73 -8.66 -3.48
N ASP A 40 -4.84 -8.82 -2.16
CA ASP A 40 -6.11 -9.07 -1.48
C ASP A 40 -7.08 -7.90 -1.67
N LEU A 41 -6.60 -6.65 -1.53
CA LEU A 41 -7.41 -5.45 -1.74
C LEU A 41 -7.92 -5.34 -3.19
N ARG A 42 -7.09 -5.66 -4.18
CA ARG A 42 -7.53 -5.71 -5.59
C ARG A 42 -8.60 -6.78 -5.80
N ALA A 43 -8.48 -7.93 -5.14
CA ALA A 43 -9.50 -8.97 -5.19
C ALA A 43 -10.81 -8.57 -4.49
N GLU A 44 -10.74 -7.69 -3.49
CA GLU A 44 -11.89 -7.07 -2.83
C GLU A 44 -12.55 -5.95 -3.66
N GLY A 45 -11.98 -5.59 -4.81
CA GLY A 45 -12.54 -4.60 -5.74
C GLY A 45 -11.92 -3.20 -5.63
N TYR A 46 -10.86 -3.03 -4.83
CA TYR A 46 -10.11 -1.77 -4.79
C TYR A 46 -9.24 -1.61 -6.04
N GLU A 47 -9.38 -0.49 -6.73
CA GLU A 47 -8.55 -0.18 -7.89
C GLU A 47 -7.25 0.48 -7.42
N ILE A 48 -6.18 -0.31 -7.39
CA ILE A 48 -4.86 0.14 -6.92
C ILE A 48 -3.85 0.03 -8.06
N ASN A 49 -3.32 1.17 -8.50
CA ASN A 49 -2.25 1.21 -9.50
C ASN A 49 -0.87 1.09 -8.84
N SER A 50 0.14 0.62 -9.58
CA SER A 50 1.51 0.48 -9.10
C SER A 50 2.46 1.17 -10.07
N VAL A 51 3.13 2.21 -9.60
CA VAL A 51 4.11 2.98 -10.38
C VAL A 51 5.50 2.65 -9.85
N ARG A 52 6.43 2.38 -10.77
CA ARG A 52 7.84 2.25 -10.44
C ARG A 52 8.44 3.64 -10.38
N GLU A 53 9.01 3.98 -9.25
CA GLU A 53 9.72 5.23 -9.04
C GLU A 53 11.18 4.91 -8.71
N GLU A 54 12.07 5.74 -9.22
CA GLU A 54 13.48 5.67 -8.86
C GLU A 54 13.78 6.76 -7.83
N ASN A 55 14.43 6.37 -6.74
CA ASN A 55 14.95 7.34 -5.79
C ASN A 55 16.23 7.95 -6.38
N ILE A 56 16.14 9.20 -6.84
CA ILE A 56 17.26 9.94 -7.45
C ILE A 56 18.48 10.11 -6.52
N GLU A 57 18.28 10.06 -5.19
CA GLU A 57 19.34 10.26 -4.21
C GLU A 57 20.10 8.96 -3.92
N THR A 58 19.42 7.82 -3.95
CA THR A 58 20.00 6.51 -3.60
C THR A 58 20.14 5.57 -4.80
N GLY A 59 19.66 5.97 -5.98
CA GLY A 59 19.62 5.15 -7.19
C GLY A 59 18.76 3.88 -7.06
N THR A 60 17.90 3.80 -6.03
CA THR A 60 17.13 2.59 -5.74
C THR A 60 15.75 2.69 -6.36
N ASN A 61 15.39 1.65 -7.12
CA ASN A 61 14.06 1.50 -7.70
C ASN A 61 13.08 0.93 -6.67
N TYR A 62 11.95 1.61 -6.48
CA TYR A 62 10.87 1.19 -5.59
C TYR A 62 9.52 1.29 -6.28
N VAL A 63 8.51 0.64 -5.70
CA VAL A 63 7.14 0.68 -6.19
C VAL A 63 6.31 1.49 -5.23
N ARG A 64 5.59 2.47 -5.75
CA ARG A 64 4.53 3.18 -5.05
C ARG A 64 3.18 2.71 -5.57
N TYR A 65 2.33 2.33 -4.64
CA TYR A 65 0.95 1.95 -4.93
C TYR A 65 0.07 3.18 -4.74
N PHE A 66 -0.89 3.37 -5.65
CA PHE A 66 -1.84 4.48 -5.62
C PHE A 66 -3.26 3.94 -5.61
N LEU A 67 -4.07 4.40 -4.66
CA LEU A 67 -5.50 4.08 -4.64
C LEU A 67 -6.20 4.99 -5.66
N ILE A 68 -6.78 4.38 -6.69
CA ILE A 68 -7.49 5.07 -7.78
C ILE A 68 -8.98 5.13 -7.46
N SER A 69 -9.55 4.03 -6.99
CA SER A 69 -10.96 3.93 -6.67
C SER A 69 -11.24 2.89 -5.58
N GLU A 70 -12.30 3.15 -4.82
CA GLU A 70 -12.83 2.23 -3.82
C GLU A 70 -14.01 1.45 -4.41
N PRO A 71 -14.20 0.17 -4.04
CA PRO A 71 -15.36 -0.58 -4.46
C PRO A 71 -16.63 0.07 -3.90
N HIS A 72 -17.67 0.20 -4.74
CA HIS A 72 -19.01 0.68 -4.38
C HIS A 72 -19.84 -0.40 -3.68
#